data_AF-A0A1Q5E2J4-F1
#
_entry.id   AF-A0A1Q5E2J4-F1
#
_cell.length_a   1.000
_cell.length_b   1.000
_cell.length_c   1.000
_cell.angle_alpha   90.00
_cell.angle_beta   90.00
_cell.angle_gamma   90.00
#
_symmetry.space_group_name_H-M   'P 1'
#
loop_
_entity.id
_entity.type
_entity.pdbx_description
1 polymer ?
#
loop_
_entity_poly.entity_id
_entity_poly.type
_entity_poly.pdbx_seq_one_letter_code
_entity_poly.pdbx_strand_id
1 'polypeptide(L)'
;MAGETTARPLRADAERSVRLILEAAERLLSKDPGASMEQIAAEAGVSRTTIHRRFAHRQALIDALALSAARQLAQAVDDGRPTTAPPLVALHRITANVLEVKGAWTFALSLPATPGTEAAALHETMTEHCLAVLARAREDHLIAPSSDLPWLQRVYYALLGETLHGNPNDPVTDPDALAARVVETFLRGAGGRG
;
A
#
# COMPACT_ATOMS: atom_id res chain seq x y z
N MET A 1 -0.07 -9.65 47.52
CA MET A 1 0.40 -8.48 46.74
C MET A 1 0.77 -8.98 45.36
N ALA A 2 0.26 -8.26 44.34
CA ALA A 2 -0.14 -8.74 43.03
C ALA A 2 0.96 -9.35 42.15
N GLY A 3 0.56 -10.37 41.38
CA GLY A 3 1.25 -10.80 40.17
C GLY A 3 0.83 -9.93 38.98
N GLU A 4 1.77 -9.17 38.46
CA GLU A 4 1.69 -8.50 37.16
C GLU A 4 3.07 -8.62 36.50
N THR A 5 3.08 -8.73 35.16
CA THR A 5 4.26 -8.68 34.25
C THR A 5 4.73 -10.01 33.64
N THR A 6 3.89 -10.72 32.90
CA THR A 6 4.36 -11.65 31.83
C THR A 6 3.55 -11.61 30.53
N ALA A 7 2.38 -10.95 30.50
CA ALA A 7 1.47 -10.98 29.35
C ALA A 7 1.73 -9.90 28.27
N ARG A 8 2.51 -8.85 28.58
CA ARG A 8 2.81 -7.72 27.68
C ARG A 8 4.03 -7.96 26.75
N PRO A 9 5.11 -8.63 27.19
CA PRO A 9 6.26 -8.96 26.33
C PRO A 9 5.91 -9.98 25.23
N LEU A 10 5.15 -11.02 25.58
CA LEU A 10 4.81 -12.13 24.67
C LEU A 10 3.95 -11.71 23.46
N ARG A 11 3.09 -10.70 23.62
CA ARG A 11 2.27 -10.15 22.52
C ARG A 11 3.12 -9.33 21.55
N ALA A 12 4.00 -8.47 22.05
CA ALA A 12 4.91 -7.69 21.22
C ALA A 12 5.87 -8.59 20.42
N ASP A 13 6.37 -9.67 21.04
CA ASP A 13 7.20 -10.66 20.35
C ASP A 13 6.43 -11.45 19.31
N ALA A 14 5.17 -11.82 19.61
CA ALA A 14 4.28 -12.48 18.66
C ALA A 14 3.98 -11.60 17.43
N GLU A 15 3.69 -10.32 17.65
CA GLU A 15 3.45 -9.34 16.58
C GLU A 15 4.70 -9.08 15.74
N ARG A 16 5.88 -8.97 16.38
CA ARG A 16 7.15 -8.84 15.68
C ARG A 16 7.45 -10.08 14.83
N SER A 17 7.22 -11.27 15.37
CA SER A 17 7.36 -12.53 14.63
C SER A 17 6.41 -12.59 13.43
N VAL A 18 5.18 -12.11 13.56
CA VAL A 18 4.24 -12.04 12.43
C VAL A 18 4.76 -11.09 11.35
N ARG A 19 5.22 -9.88 11.72
CA ARG A 19 5.78 -8.92 10.74
C ARG A 19 6.94 -9.50 9.96
N LEU A 20 7.90 -10.13 10.65
CA LEU A 20 9.06 -10.76 9.98
C LEU A 20 8.64 -11.87 9.01
N ILE A 21 7.64 -12.68 9.37
CA ILE A 21 7.11 -13.71 8.46
C ILE A 21 6.44 -13.07 7.23
N LEU A 22 5.67 -12.01 7.41
CA LEU A 22 5.01 -11.31 6.30
C LEU A 22 6.01 -10.65 5.36
N GLU A 23 7.03 -9.97 5.90
CA GLU A 23 8.11 -9.37 5.08
C GLU A 23 8.92 -10.43 4.31
N ALA A 24 9.21 -11.57 4.96
CA ALA A 24 9.86 -12.71 4.30
C ALA A 24 8.98 -13.33 3.21
N ALA A 25 7.69 -13.50 3.50
CA ALA A 25 6.71 -13.99 2.53
C ALA A 25 6.63 -13.07 1.32
N GLU A 26 6.52 -11.75 1.53
CA GLU A 26 6.53 -10.76 0.44
C GLU A 26 7.77 -10.95 -0.43
N ARG A 27 8.98 -10.84 0.13
CA ARG A 27 10.25 -10.97 -0.63
C ARG A 27 10.36 -12.26 -1.44
N LEU A 28 9.92 -13.38 -0.88
CA LEU A 28 10.01 -14.68 -1.53
C LEU A 28 8.94 -14.83 -2.61
N LEU A 29 7.71 -14.42 -2.33
CA LEU A 29 6.58 -14.56 -3.23
C LEU A 29 6.61 -13.58 -4.40
N SER A 30 7.24 -12.41 -4.27
CA SER A 30 7.50 -11.52 -5.42
C SER A 30 8.44 -12.16 -6.45
N LYS A 31 9.29 -13.12 -6.03
CA LYS A 31 10.24 -13.82 -6.92
C LYS A 31 9.70 -15.16 -7.39
N ASP A 32 9.05 -15.90 -6.49
CA ASP A 32 8.46 -17.20 -6.74
C ASP A 32 7.06 -17.29 -6.08
N PRO A 33 6.00 -16.96 -6.84
CA PRO A 33 4.62 -17.09 -6.37
C PRO A 33 4.23 -18.53 -5.96
N GLY A 34 5.03 -19.54 -6.33
CA GLY A 34 4.83 -20.95 -5.99
C GLY A 34 5.49 -21.39 -4.68
N ALA A 35 6.30 -20.54 -4.04
CA ALA A 35 7.08 -20.93 -2.87
C ALA A 35 6.22 -21.47 -1.71
N SER A 36 6.65 -22.57 -1.09
CA SER A 36 5.90 -23.28 -0.04
C SER A 36 5.93 -22.57 1.32
N MET A 37 5.03 -22.97 2.23
CA MET A 37 5.03 -22.48 3.62
C MET A 37 6.35 -22.77 4.34
N GLU A 38 6.99 -23.90 4.04
CA GLU A 38 8.28 -24.27 4.61
C GLU A 38 9.42 -23.38 4.08
N GLN A 39 9.41 -23.04 2.79
CA GLN A 39 10.39 -22.11 2.22
C GLN A 39 10.25 -20.71 2.82
N ILE A 40 9.01 -20.25 3.01
CA ILE A 40 8.73 -18.98 3.69
C ILE A 40 9.19 -19.01 5.15
N ALA A 41 8.97 -20.11 5.86
CA ALA A 41 9.44 -20.24 7.25
C ALA A 41 10.97 -20.17 7.34
N ALA A 42 11.67 -20.82 6.40
CA ALA A 42 13.13 -20.77 6.32
C ALA A 42 13.63 -19.34 6.03
N GLU A 43 13.02 -18.64 5.06
CA GLU A 43 13.35 -17.24 4.74
C GLU A 43 13.09 -16.30 5.93
N ALA A 44 12.03 -16.55 6.70
CA ALA A 44 11.70 -15.78 7.90
C ALA A 44 12.54 -16.14 9.14
N GLY A 45 13.40 -17.17 9.05
CA GLY A 45 14.20 -17.65 10.18
C GLY A 45 13.36 -18.29 11.29
N VAL A 46 12.18 -18.84 10.98
CA VAL A 46 11.28 -19.48 11.96
C VAL A 46 11.08 -20.96 11.68
N SER A 47 10.72 -21.72 12.72
CA SER A 47 10.40 -23.15 12.55
C SER A 47 9.08 -23.34 11.78
N ARG A 48 8.94 -24.51 11.13
CA ARG A 48 7.67 -24.95 10.51
C ARG A 48 6.50 -24.94 11.50
N THR A 49 6.72 -25.38 12.73
CA THR A 49 5.68 -25.36 13.78
C THR A 49 5.28 -23.92 14.12
N THR A 50 6.22 -22.98 14.13
CA THR A 50 5.95 -21.56 14.40
C THR A 50 5.05 -20.96 13.31
N ILE A 51 5.37 -21.19 12.02
CA ILE A 51 4.57 -20.60 10.94
C ILE A 51 3.15 -21.19 10.92
N HIS A 52 2.99 -22.51 11.09
CA HIS A 52 1.67 -23.15 11.08
C HIS A 52 0.82 -22.78 12.30
N ARG A 53 1.44 -22.44 13.43
CA ARG A 53 0.72 -21.89 14.59
C ARG A 53 0.19 -20.48 14.33
N ARG A 54 0.82 -19.71 13.45
CA ARG A 54 0.38 -18.34 13.08
C ARG A 54 -0.58 -18.36 11.90
N PHE A 55 -0.33 -19.21 10.93
CA PHE A 55 -1.08 -19.30 9.68
C PHE A 55 -1.41 -20.76 9.41
N ALA A 56 -2.69 -21.12 9.56
CA ALA A 56 -3.13 -22.51 9.42
C ALA A 56 -2.83 -23.10 8.03
N HIS A 57 -2.93 -22.26 6.99
CA HIS A 57 -2.68 -22.64 5.60
C HIS A 57 -2.13 -21.44 4.81
N ARG A 58 -1.67 -21.70 3.59
CA ARG A 58 -1.13 -20.67 2.68
C ARG A 58 -2.08 -19.49 2.51
N GLN A 59 -3.37 -19.75 2.24
CA GLN A 59 -4.33 -18.66 2.05
C GLN A 59 -4.42 -17.73 3.27
N ALA A 60 -4.35 -18.25 4.51
CA ALA A 60 -4.37 -17.41 5.71
C ALA A 60 -3.13 -16.50 5.81
N LEU A 61 -1.98 -16.95 5.32
CA LEU A 61 -0.79 -16.12 5.20
C LEU A 61 -1.00 -15.02 4.13
N ILE A 62 -1.56 -15.37 2.97
CA ILE A 62 -1.85 -14.43 1.89
C ILE A 62 -2.85 -13.36 2.32
N ASP A 63 -3.92 -13.74 3.02
CA ASP A 63 -4.93 -12.80 3.52
C ASP A 63 -4.30 -11.83 4.55
N ALA A 64 -3.43 -12.34 5.42
CA ALA A 64 -2.69 -11.52 6.37
C ALA A 64 -1.68 -10.58 5.68
N LEU A 65 -1.06 -11.03 4.59
CA LEU A 65 -0.16 -10.23 3.76
C LEU A 65 -0.91 -9.08 3.11
N ALA A 66 -2.05 -9.36 2.47
CA ALA A 66 -2.92 -8.38 1.85
C ALA A 66 -3.43 -7.34 2.86
N LEU A 67 -3.83 -7.79 4.06
CA LEU A 67 -4.24 -6.90 5.14
C LEU A 67 -3.10 -6.00 5.63
N SER A 68 -1.89 -6.55 5.80
CA SER A 68 -0.71 -5.79 6.21
C SER A 68 -0.33 -4.72 5.19
N ALA A 69 -0.39 -5.05 3.90
CA ALA A 69 -0.12 -4.11 2.81
C ALA A 69 -1.21 -3.03 2.73
N ALA A 70 -2.50 -3.40 2.84
CA ALA A 70 -3.61 -2.45 2.85
C ALA A 70 -3.54 -1.46 4.01
N ARG A 71 -3.15 -1.92 5.22
CA ARG A 71 -2.95 -1.03 6.39
C ARG A 71 -1.79 -0.06 6.18
N GLN A 72 -0.70 -0.50 5.57
CA GLN A 72 0.43 0.39 5.25
C GLN A 72 0.07 1.41 4.17
N LEU A 73 -0.71 1.01 3.15
CA LEU A 73 -1.23 1.96 2.17
C LEU A 73 -2.16 3.00 2.82
N ALA A 74 -3.08 2.56 3.69
CA ALA A 74 -3.98 3.46 4.37
C ALA A 74 -3.20 4.48 5.24
N GLN A 75 -2.21 4.01 5.99
CA GLN A 75 -1.33 4.88 6.76
C GLN A 75 -0.54 5.86 5.86
N ALA A 76 0.00 5.38 4.74
CA ALA A 76 0.71 6.21 3.76
C ALA A 76 -0.17 7.32 3.19
N VAL A 77 -1.45 7.04 2.93
CA VAL A 77 -2.45 8.03 2.51
C VAL A 77 -2.69 9.04 3.64
N ASP A 78 -2.93 8.57 4.87
CA ASP A 78 -3.21 9.42 6.02
C ASP A 78 -2.05 10.35 6.39
N ASP A 79 -0.81 9.87 6.29
CA ASP A 79 0.42 10.64 6.50
C ASP A 79 0.58 11.77 5.47
N GLY A 80 0.01 11.58 4.27
CA GLY A 80 -0.11 12.60 3.25
C GLY A 80 -1.13 13.71 3.57
N ARG A 81 -1.90 13.55 4.66
CA ARG A 81 -2.87 14.52 5.19
C ARG A 81 -3.92 14.95 4.14
N PRO A 82 -4.72 14.00 3.61
CA PRO A 82 -5.62 14.22 2.48
C PRO A 82 -6.66 15.33 2.71
N THR A 83 -7.02 15.60 3.98
CA THR A 83 -8.04 16.58 4.35
C THR A 83 -7.48 17.92 4.82
N THR A 84 -6.22 17.98 5.27
CA THR A 84 -5.67 19.17 5.94
C THR A 84 -4.49 19.82 5.23
N ALA A 85 -3.72 19.08 4.42
CA ALA A 85 -2.66 19.68 3.61
C ALA A 85 -3.24 20.38 2.37
N PRO A 86 -2.54 21.39 1.78
CA PRO A 86 -2.90 21.94 0.47
C PRO A 86 -3.00 20.81 -0.57
N PRO A 87 -3.97 20.82 -1.51
CA PRO A 87 -4.24 19.67 -2.37
C PRO A 87 -3.06 19.19 -3.20
N LEU A 88 -2.25 20.11 -3.75
CA LEU A 88 -1.01 19.77 -4.46
C LEU A 88 0.00 19.05 -3.56
N VAL A 89 0.17 19.54 -2.33
CA VAL A 89 1.08 18.95 -1.34
C VAL A 89 0.57 17.58 -0.90
N ALA A 90 -0.73 17.44 -0.68
CA ALA A 90 -1.37 16.17 -0.35
C ALA A 90 -1.17 15.16 -1.49
N LEU A 91 -1.47 15.54 -2.74
CA LEU A 91 -1.27 14.68 -3.91
C LEU A 91 0.17 14.19 -4.01
N HIS A 92 1.17 15.08 -3.89
CA HIS A 92 2.57 14.68 -3.95
C HIS A 92 2.97 13.72 -2.82
N ARG A 93 2.65 14.06 -1.56
CA ARG A 93 3.02 13.23 -0.41
C ARG A 93 2.35 11.86 -0.45
N ILE A 94 1.05 11.82 -0.74
CA ILE A 94 0.31 10.57 -0.88
C ILE A 94 0.93 9.74 -2.01
N THR A 95 1.24 10.34 -3.16
CA THR A 95 1.88 9.65 -4.28
C THR A 95 3.21 9.03 -3.84
N ALA A 96 4.11 9.80 -3.24
CA ALA A 96 5.42 9.32 -2.81
C ALA A 96 5.31 8.17 -1.80
N ASN A 97 4.50 8.35 -0.75
CA ASN A 97 4.30 7.34 0.28
C ASN A 97 3.67 6.05 -0.30
N VAL A 98 2.71 6.17 -1.21
CA VAL A 98 2.07 5.03 -1.86
C VAL A 98 3.06 4.29 -2.76
N LEU A 99 3.92 4.99 -3.50
CA LEU A 99 4.95 4.37 -4.33
C LEU A 99 5.96 3.58 -3.49
N GLU A 100 6.37 4.13 -2.34
CA GLU A 100 7.27 3.45 -1.40
C GLU A 100 6.63 2.14 -0.87
N VAL A 101 5.39 2.21 -0.38
CA VAL A 101 4.67 1.02 0.12
C VAL A 101 4.46 0.01 -1.00
N LYS A 102 4.11 0.45 -2.20
CA LYS A 102 3.87 -0.45 -3.34
C LYS A 102 5.14 -1.14 -3.82
N GLY A 103 6.29 -0.47 -3.79
CA GLY A 103 7.58 -1.09 -4.04
C GLY A 103 7.92 -2.17 -2.99
N ALA A 104 7.64 -1.91 -1.72
CA ALA A 104 7.89 -2.85 -0.63
C ALA A 104 6.94 -4.06 -0.62
N TRP A 105 5.71 -3.92 -1.12
CA TRP A 105 4.64 -4.93 -1.08
C TRP A 105 4.10 -5.29 -2.47
N THR A 106 5.01 -5.49 -3.43
CA THR A 106 4.69 -5.74 -4.84
C THR A 106 3.77 -6.95 -5.03
N PHE A 107 4.08 -8.08 -4.38
CA PHE A 107 3.29 -9.31 -4.50
C PHE A 107 1.94 -9.15 -3.79
N ALA A 108 1.91 -8.71 -2.54
CA ALA A 108 0.67 -8.55 -1.78
C ALA A 108 -0.35 -7.64 -2.48
N LEU A 109 0.14 -6.56 -3.13
CA LEU A 109 -0.69 -5.57 -3.80
C LEU A 109 -0.99 -5.89 -5.27
N SER A 110 -0.37 -6.94 -5.82
CA SER A 110 -0.74 -7.51 -7.12
C SER A 110 -2.04 -8.34 -7.04
N LEU A 111 -2.40 -8.78 -5.83
CA LEU A 111 -3.56 -9.62 -5.60
C LEU A 111 -4.82 -8.77 -5.48
N PRO A 112 -5.95 -9.20 -6.05
CA PRO A 112 -7.22 -8.52 -5.84
C PRO A 112 -7.63 -8.65 -4.37
N ALA A 113 -8.11 -7.54 -3.79
CA ALA A 113 -8.69 -7.57 -2.45
C ALA A 113 -9.92 -8.47 -2.44
N THR A 114 -9.99 -9.38 -1.47
CA THR A 114 -11.15 -10.25 -1.32
C THR A 114 -12.32 -9.45 -0.73
N PRO A 115 -13.51 -9.44 -1.37
CA PRO A 115 -14.67 -8.70 -0.87
C PRO A 115 -15.06 -9.11 0.57
N GLY A 116 -15.49 -8.14 1.37
CA GLY A 116 -15.91 -8.36 2.75
C GLY A 116 -14.77 -8.51 3.77
N THR A 117 -13.51 -8.39 3.33
CA THR A 117 -12.35 -8.36 4.23
C THR A 117 -12.04 -6.94 4.70
N GLU A 118 -11.31 -6.81 5.82
CA GLU A 118 -10.80 -5.52 6.29
C GLU A 118 -9.90 -4.84 5.25
N ALA A 119 -9.13 -5.62 4.47
CA ALA A 119 -8.30 -5.09 3.39
C ALA A 119 -9.16 -4.43 2.28
N ALA A 120 -10.32 -5.00 1.94
CA ALA A 120 -11.24 -4.39 0.99
C ALA A 120 -11.83 -3.08 1.54
N ALA A 121 -12.25 -3.05 2.80
CA ALA A 121 -12.76 -1.83 3.44
C ALA A 121 -11.72 -0.70 3.46
N LEU A 122 -10.45 -1.01 3.73
CA LEU A 122 -9.36 -0.02 3.67
C LEU A 122 -9.17 0.54 2.26
N HIS A 123 -9.28 -0.30 1.22
CA HIS A 123 -9.23 0.17 -0.17
C HIS A 123 -10.38 1.12 -0.53
N GLU A 124 -11.58 0.85 -0.02
CA GLU A 124 -12.75 1.73 -0.19
C GLU A 124 -12.51 3.09 0.48
N THR A 125 -12.05 3.11 1.73
CA THR A 125 -11.72 4.36 2.44
C THR A 125 -10.63 5.17 1.72
N MET A 126 -9.58 4.52 1.22
CA MET A 126 -8.55 5.23 0.43
C MET A 126 -9.11 5.82 -0.87
N THR A 127 -10.08 5.15 -1.47
CA THR A 127 -10.79 5.64 -2.67
C THR A 127 -11.59 6.90 -2.36
N GLU A 128 -12.25 6.96 -1.21
CA GLU A 128 -12.95 8.15 -0.73
C GLU A 128 -11.97 9.31 -0.46
N HIS A 129 -10.84 9.04 0.21
CA HIS A 129 -9.80 10.04 0.45
C HIS A 129 -9.22 10.62 -0.85
N CYS A 130 -8.96 9.78 -1.85
CA CYS A 130 -8.48 10.24 -3.15
C CYS A 130 -9.50 11.17 -3.83
N LEU A 131 -10.79 10.81 -3.85
CA LEU A 131 -11.83 11.66 -4.42
C LEU A 131 -11.95 13.00 -3.68
N ALA A 132 -11.84 13.00 -2.34
CA ALA A 132 -11.85 14.21 -1.55
C ALA A 132 -10.68 15.15 -1.89
N VAL A 133 -9.47 14.61 -2.06
CA VAL A 133 -8.30 15.40 -2.48
C VAL A 133 -8.52 15.98 -3.88
N LEU A 134 -9.05 15.20 -4.83
CA LEU A 134 -9.34 15.68 -6.19
C LEU A 134 -10.44 16.75 -6.22
N ALA A 135 -11.46 16.63 -5.37
CA ALA A 135 -12.49 17.64 -5.23
C ALA A 135 -11.91 18.97 -4.74
N ARG A 136 -11.05 18.94 -3.71
CA ARG A 136 -10.35 20.12 -3.21
C ARG A 136 -9.40 20.72 -4.24
N ALA A 137 -8.69 19.88 -5.01
CA ALA A 137 -7.83 20.35 -6.09
C ALA A 137 -8.62 21.07 -7.20
N ARG A 138 -9.87 20.66 -7.46
CA ARG A 138 -10.77 21.36 -8.38
C ARG A 138 -11.26 22.70 -7.81
N GLU A 139 -11.57 22.76 -6.52
CA GLU A 139 -11.93 24.01 -5.82
C GLU A 139 -10.78 25.02 -5.86
N ASP A 140 -9.54 24.55 -5.72
CA ASP A 140 -8.32 25.36 -5.83
C ASP A 140 -7.88 25.64 -7.29
N HIS A 141 -8.71 25.29 -8.27
CA HIS A 141 -8.46 25.49 -9.70
C HIS A 141 -7.20 24.81 -10.26
N LEU A 142 -6.67 23.79 -9.57
CA LEU A 142 -5.58 22.95 -10.06
C LEU A 142 -6.03 21.95 -11.13
N ILE A 143 -7.32 21.65 -11.17
CA ILE A 143 -7.97 20.75 -12.11
C ILE A 143 -9.17 21.49 -12.73
N ALA A 144 -9.52 21.20 -13.99
CA ALA A 144 -10.63 21.88 -14.66
C ALA A 144 -11.96 21.72 -13.88
N PRO A 145 -12.78 22.79 -13.76
CA PRO A 145 -14.06 22.73 -13.05
C PRO A 145 -15.07 21.72 -13.62
N SER A 146 -14.99 21.45 -14.93
CA SER A 146 -15.86 20.50 -15.64
C SER A 146 -15.37 19.05 -15.59
N SER A 147 -14.28 18.76 -14.89
CA SER A 147 -13.69 17.42 -14.86
C SER A 147 -14.55 16.40 -14.11
N ASP A 148 -14.66 15.20 -14.70
CA ASP A 148 -15.23 14.00 -14.09
C ASP A 148 -14.22 13.40 -13.08
N LEU A 149 -14.49 13.58 -11.78
CA LEU A 149 -13.57 13.15 -10.70
C LEU A 149 -13.40 11.62 -10.64
N PRO A 150 -14.46 10.79 -10.71
CA PRO A 150 -14.31 9.34 -10.88
C PRO A 150 -13.42 8.92 -12.05
N TRP A 151 -13.54 9.58 -13.20
CA TRP A 151 -12.65 9.31 -14.33
C TRP A 151 -11.20 9.69 -14.02
N LEU A 152 -10.96 10.89 -13.49
CA LEU A 152 -9.62 11.33 -13.11
C LEU A 152 -8.98 10.44 -12.05
N GLN A 153 -9.76 9.95 -11.09
CA GLN A 153 -9.28 8.96 -10.11
C GLN A 153 -8.77 7.69 -10.81
N ARG A 154 -9.52 7.14 -11.76
CA ARG A 154 -9.07 5.95 -12.53
C ARG A 154 -7.79 6.23 -13.30
N VAL A 155 -7.67 7.40 -13.92
CA VAL A 155 -6.44 7.81 -14.63
C VAL A 155 -5.27 7.95 -13.67
N TYR A 156 -5.47 8.57 -12.51
CA TYR A 156 -4.46 8.69 -11.47
C TYR A 156 -4.00 7.33 -10.96
N TYR A 157 -4.93 6.40 -10.70
CA TYR A 157 -4.60 5.03 -10.32
C TYR A 157 -3.88 4.26 -11.43
N ALA A 158 -4.22 4.50 -12.70
CA ALA A 158 -3.49 3.91 -13.83
C ALA A 158 -2.04 4.41 -13.89
N LEU A 159 -1.80 5.70 -13.67
CA LEU A 159 -0.44 6.27 -13.60
C LEU A 159 0.36 5.66 -12.45
N LEU A 160 -0.23 5.57 -11.25
CA LEU A 160 0.39 4.89 -10.10
C LEU A 160 0.68 3.41 -10.41
N GLY A 161 -0.26 2.71 -11.04
CA GLY A 161 -0.09 1.32 -11.44
C GLY A 161 1.08 1.13 -12.40
N GLU A 162 1.21 1.98 -13.42
CA GLU A 162 2.27 1.89 -14.42
C GLU A 162 3.66 2.06 -13.82
N THR A 163 3.83 2.98 -12.86
CA THR A 163 5.14 3.21 -12.22
C THR A 163 5.71 2.00 -11.49
N LEU A 164 4.88 1.00 -11.18
CA LEU A 164 5.26 -0.21 -10.46
C LEU A 164 5.61 -1.37 -11.39
N HIS A 165 5.13 -1.30 -12.63
CA HIS A 165 5.48 -2.24 -13.69
C HIS A 165 6.69 -1.76 -14.50
N GLY A 166 7.38 -0.73 -14.00
CA GLY A 166 8.58 -0.15 -14.60
C GLY A 166 9.61 -1.22 -14.96
N ASN A 167 10.38 -0.94 -16.01
CA ASN A 167 11.35 -1.89 -16.52
C ASN A 167 12.35 -2.24 -15.39
N PRO A 168 12.67 -3.50 -15.11
CA PRO A 168 13.70 -3.85 -14.11
C PRO A 168 15.09 -3.27 -14.44
N ASN A 169 15.28 -2.74 -15.67
CA ASN A 169 16.46 -2.00 -16.09
C ASN A 169 16.35 -0.47 -15.92
N ASP A 170 15.19 0.05 -15.54
CA ASP A 170 15.08 1.46 -15.16
C ASP A 170 15.89 1.68 -13.88
N PRO A 171 16.69 2.76 -13.80
CA PRO A 171 17.36 3.09 -12.57
C PRO A 171 16.32 3.21 -11.46
N VAL A 172 16.60 2.63 -10.29
CA VAL A 172 15.76 2.79 -9.07
C VAL A 172 15.48 4.27 -8.93
N THR A 173 14.27 4.66 -9.27
CA THR A 173 13.90 6.07 -9.29
C THR A 173 13.36 6.38 -7.91
N ASP A 174 13.99 7.36 -7.28
CA ASP A 174 13.55 7.94 -6.01
C ASP A 174 12.01 8.11 -5.99
N PRO A 175 11.29 7.54 -5.00
CA PRO A 175 9.84 7.64 -4.90
C PRO A 175 9.33 9.08 -4.99
N ASP A 176 10.08 10.06 -4.45
CA ASP A 176 9.73 11.47 -4.55
C ASP A 176 9.84 11.99 -6.00
N ALA A 177 10.90 11.61 -6.72
CA ALA A 177 11.05 11.98 -8.13
C ALA A 177 9.98 11.34 -9.03
N LEU A 178 9.59 10.09 -8.77
CA LEU A 178 8.47 9.45 -9.45
C LEU A 178 7.15 10.14 -9.11
N ALA A 179 6.94 10.49 -7.84
CA ALA A 179 5.74 11.19 -7.40
C ALA A 179 5.58 12.53 -8.11
N ALA A 180 6.65 13.31 -8.19
CA ALA A 180 6.65 14.56 -8.94
C ALA A 180 6.22 14.37 -10.40
N ARG A 181 6.77 13.35 -11.10
CA ARG A 181 6.41 13.04 -12.50
C ARG A 181 4.96 12.61 -12.66
N VAL A 182 4.46 11.76 -11.76
CA VAL A 182 3.06 11.29 -11.78
C VAL A 182 2.10 12.47 -11.57
N VAL A 183 2.34 13.29 -10.54
CA VAL A 183 1.49 14.43 -10.22
C VAL A 183 1.54 15.47 -11.33
N GLU A 184 2.72 15.78 -11.88
CA GLU A 184 2.85 16.72 -12.98
C GLU A 184 2.12 16.23 -14.24
N THR A 185 2.29 14.96 -14.60
CA THR A 185 1.62 14.35 -15.76
C THR A 185 0.11 14.38 -15.59
N PHE A 186 -0.37 14.00 -14.40
CA PHE A 186 -1.77 14.02 -14.05
C PHE A 186 -2.37 15.42 -14.13
N LEU A 187 -1.75 16.42 -13.50
CA LEU A 187 -2.27 17.79 -13.47
C LEU A 187 -2.21 18.47 -14.83
N ARG A 188 -1.16 18.24 -15.64
CA ARG A 188 -1.10 18.75 -17.02
C ARG A 188 -2.17 18.15 -17.93
N GLY A 189 -2.54 16.88 -17.71
CA GLY A 189 -3.60 16.21 -18.45
C GLY A 189 -5.01 16.56 -17.96
N ALA A 190 -5.16 16.84 -16.66
CA ALA A 190 -6.44 17.16 -16.01
C ALA A 190 -6.76 18.67 -15.99
N GLY A 191 -5.74 19.51 -16.18
CA GLY A 191 -5.89 20.93 -16.47
C GLY A 191 -6.47 21.10 -17.88
N GLY A 192 -7.63 21.75 -17.98
CA GLY A 192 -8.23 22.03 -19.28
C GLY A 192 -7.24 22.81 -20.14
N ARG A 193 -7.11 22.44 -21.42
CA ARG A 193 -6.51 23.33 -22.41
C ARG A 193 -7.39 24.57 -22.47
N GLY A 194 -6.92 25.66 -21.84
CA GLY A 194 -7.45 27.00 -22.10
C GLY A 194 -7.31 27.34 -23.57
#